data_AF-A0A0Q7NC11-F1
#
_entry.id   AF-A0A0Q7NC11-F1
#
_cell.length_a   1.000
_cell.length_b   1.000
_cell.length_c   1.000
_cell.angle_alpha   90.00
_cell.angle_beta   90.00
_cell.angle_gamma   90.00
#
_symmetry.space_group_name_H-M   'P 1'
#
loop_
_entity.id
_entity.type
_entity.pdbx_description
1 polymer ?
#
loop_
_entity_poly.entity_id
_entity_poly.type
_entity_poly.pdbx_seq_one_letter_code
_entity_poly.pdbx_strand_id
1 'polypeptide(L)' 'MQRIAGWWDGFELWVAGLPFIPQFLVVLVGMVPISFAIAFLLDRGLRMAFRVLRRDDRTEPPMPVTLAERPAVGSGAR' A
#
# COMPACT_ATOMS: atom_id res chain seq x y z
N MET A 1 -5.71 7.16 -32.22
CA MET A 1 -6.02 5.86 -31.55
C MET A 1 -5.47 4.66 -32.32
N GLN A 2 -5.46 4.65 -33.66
CA GLN A 2 -4.97 3.52 -34.47
C GLN A 2 -3.46 3.23 -34.38
N ARG A 3 -2.65 4.26 -34.10
CA ARG A 3 -1.19 4.11 -34.00
C ARG A 3 -0.74 3.22 -32.83
N ILE A 4 -1.47 3.26 -31.72
CA ILE A 4 -1.22 2.40 -30.56
C ILE A 4 -1.71 0.99 -30.84
N ALA A 5 -2.90 0.86 -31.46
CA ALA A 5 -3.46 -0.43 -31.82
C ALA A 5 -2.57 -1.20 -32.82
N GLY A 6 -2.03 -0.53 -33.84
CA GLY A 6 -1.14 -1.17 -34.82
C GLY A 6 0.21 -1.60 -34.23
N TRP A 7 0.74 -0.88 -33.24
CA TRP A 7 1.96 -1.30 -32.55
C TRP A 7 1.70 -2.51 -31.64
N TRP A 8 0.54 -2.54 -30.97
CA TRP A 8 0.12 -3.66 -30.14
C TRP A 8 -0.18 -4.92 -30.96
N ASP A 9 -0.83 -4.79 -32.11
CA ASP A 9 -1.10 -5.89 -33.06
C ASP A 9 0.21 -6.52 -33.58
N GLY A 10 1.21 -5.70 -33.91
CA GLY A 10 2.55 -6.20 -34.25
C GLY A 10 3.25 -6.93 -33.09
N PHE A 11 3.02 -6.49 -31.86
CA PHE A 11 3.52 -7.18 -30.66
C PHE A 11 2.81 -8.52 -30.43
N GLU A 12 1.48 -8.57 -30.59
CA GLU A 12 0.69 -9.81 -30.51
C GLU A 12 1.16 -10.83 -31.54
N LEU A 13 1.39 -10.41 -32.80
CA LEU A 13 1.90 -11.28 -33.85
C LEU A 13 3.32 -11.80 -33.56
N TRP A 14 4.19 -10.95 -32.99
CA TRP A 14 5.53 -11.37 -32.59
C TRP A 14 5.49 -12.40 -31.44
N VAL A 15 4.70 -12.13 -30.40
CA VAL A 15 4.52 -13.06 -29.25
C VAL A 15 3.87 -14.36 -29.69
N ALA A 16 2.85 -14.31 -30.56
CA ALA A 16 2.16 -15.49 -31.08
C ALA A 16 3.02 -16.30 -32.06
N GLY A 17 3.99 -15.67 -32.72
CA GLY A 17 4.96 -16.33 -33.60
C GLY A 17 6.10 -17.04 -32.87
N LEU A 18 6.25 -16.86 -31.57
CA LEU A 18 7.29 -17.50 -30.75
C LEU A 18 6.89 -18.93 -30.35
N PRO A 19 7.84 -19.88 -30.28
CA PRO A 19 7.59 -21.20 -29.70
C PRO A 19 7.35 -21.12 -28.17
N PHE A 20 6.82 -22.20 -27.58
CA PHE A 20 6.32 -22.22 -26.19
C PHE A 20 7.31 -21.68 -25.14
N ILE A 21 8.58 -22.11 -25.17
CA ILE A 21 9.58 -21.73 -24.16
C ILE A 21 9.82 -20.21 -24.13
N PRO A 22 10.21 -19.54 -25.24
CA PRO A 22 10.41 -18.10 -25.21
C PRO A 22 9.10 -17.31 -25.03
N GLN A 23 7.95 -17.78 -25.51
CA GLN A 23 6.66 -17.15 -25.25
C GLN A 23 6.35 -17.11 -23.74
N PHE A 24 6.56 -18.24 -23.04
CA PHE A 24 6.36 -18.33 -21.59
C PHE A 24 7.33 -17.42 -20.83
N LEU A 25 8.59 -17.33 -21.28
CA LEU A 25 9.58 -16.41 -20.73
C LEU A 25 9.16 -14.95 -20.85
N VAL A 26 8.69 -14.52 -22.03
CA VAL A 26 8.19 -13.15 -22.24
C VAL A 26 7.02 -12.85 -21.30
N VAL A 27 6.07 -13.77 -21.19
CA VAL A 27 4.93 -13.63 -20.28
C VAL A 27 5.38 -13.57 -18.83
N LEU A 28 6.29 -14.46 -18.39
CA LEU A 28 6.80 -14.47 -17.02
C LEU A 28 7.51 -13.15 -16.70
N VAL A 29 8.38 -12.69 -17.59
CA VAL A 29 9.13 -11.44 -17.45
C VAL A 29 8.22 -10.22 -17.49
N GLY A 30 7.08 -10.25 -18.18
CA GLY A 30 6.08 -9.18 -18.12
C GLY A 30 5.20 -9.26 -16.87
N MET A 31 4.63 -10.43 -16.58
CA MET A 31 3.59 -10.62 -15.59
C MET A 31 4.11 -10.55 -14.14
N VAL A 32 5.33 -11.04 -13.88
CA VAL A 32 5.96 -10.97 -12.56
C VAL A 32 6.17 -9.53 -12.10
N PRO A 33 6.84 -8.63 -12.86
CA PRO A 33 6.99 -7.24 -12.43
C PRO A 33 5.67 -6.48 -12.44
N ILE A 34 4.73 -6.78 -13.34
CA ILE A 34 3.38 -6.18 -13.29
C ILE A 34 2.68 -6.55 -11.99
N SER A 35 2.71 -7.82 -11.60
CA SER A 35 2.12 -8.29 -10.34
C SER A 35 2.80 -7.65 -9.14
N PHE A 36 4.13 -7.56 -9.15
CA PHE A 36 4.89 -6.88 -8.10
C PHE A 36 4.54 -5.40 -8.01
N ALA A 37 4.40 -4.71 -9.15
CA ALA A 37 4.00 -3.31 -9.20
C ALA A 37 2.60 -3.12 -8.63
N ILE A 38 1.64 -3.99 -8.98
CA ILE A 38 0.27 -3.95 -8.45
C ILE A 38 0.28 -4.19 -6.94
N ALA A 39 0.97 -5.22 -6.47
CA ALA A 39 1.09 -5.52 -5.04
C ALA A 39 1.69 -4.33 -4.27
N PHE A 40 2.78 -3.75 -4.80
CA PHE A 40 3.41 -2.57 -4.21
C PHE A 40 2.46 -1.37 -4.17
N LEU A 41 1.68 -1.15 -5.24
CA LEU A 41 0.72 -0.06 -5.34
C LEU A 41 -0.44 -0.23 -4.36
N LEU A 42 -0.96 -1.46 -4.23
CA LEU A 42 -1.98 -1.81 -3.25
C LEU A 42 -1.45 -1.55 -1.84
N ASP A 43 -0.29 -2.07 -1.48
CA ASP A 43 0.30 -1.87 -0.17
C ASP A 43 0.51 -0.38 0.16
N ARG A 44 0.98 0.40 -0.83
CA ARG A 44 1.16 1.85 -0.69
C ARG A 44 -0.18 2.57 -0.55
N GLY A 45 -1.16 2.17 -1.33
CA GLY A 45 -2.52 2.71 -1.34
C GLY A 45 -3.24 2.45 -0.03
N LEU A 46 -3.21 1.22 0.47
CA LEU A 46 -3.74 0.82 1.79
C LEU A 46 -3.11 1.64 2.90
N ARG A 47 -1.78 1.77 2.93
CA ARG A 47 -1.08 2.61 3.92
C ARG A 47 -1.53 4.07 3.85
N MET A 48 -1.74 4.60 2.66
CA MET A 48 -2.19 5.97 2.48
C MET A 48 -3.64 6.15 2.93
N ALA A 49 -4.52 5.21 2.58
CA ALA A 49 -5.92 5.18 2.98
C ALA A 49 -6.07 5.13 4.52
N PHE A 50 -5.35 4.24 5.20
CA PHE A 50 -5.34 4.18 6.66
C PHE A 50 -4.79 5.45 7.30
N ARG A 51 -3.79 6.10 6.69
CA ARG A 51 -3.23 7.36 7.22
C ARG A 51 -4.20 8.52 7.10
N VAL A 52 -5.02 8.54 6.04
CA VAL A 52 -6.09 9.51 5.86
C VAL A 52 -7.22 9.24 6.86
N LEU A 53 -7.68 7.98 6.97
CA LEU A 53 -8.76 7.61 7.89
C LEU A 53 -8.39 7.84 9.37
N ARG A 54 -7.18 7.47 9.80
CA ARG A 54 -6.71 7.72 11.17
C ARG A 54 -6.44 9.20 11.47
N ARG A 55 -6.42 10.06 10.45
CA ARG A 55 -6.31 11.50 10.66
C ARG A 55 -7.60 12.04 11.29
N ASP A 56 -8.73 11.39 11.02
CA ASP A 56 -10.02 11.78 11.56
C ASP A 56 -10.19 11.36 13.04
N ASP A 57 -9.55 10.24 13.45
CA ASP A 57 -9.60 9.74 14.84
C ASP A 57 -8.76 10.56 15.83
N ARG A 58 -7.78 11.36 15.39
CA ARG A 58 -6.86 12.08 16.28
C ARG A 58 -7.37 13.46 16.71
N THR A 59 -8.68 13.56 16.91
CA THR A 59 -9.35 14.71 17.52
C THR A 59 -9.87 14.38 18.92
N GLU A 60 -9.32 13.36 19.58
CA GLU A 60 -9.37 13.33 21.04
C GLU A 60 -8.16 14.12 21.56
N PRO A 61 -8.37 15.35 22.10
CA PRO A 61 -7.29 16.04 22.81
C PRO A 61 -6.76 15.10 23.89
N PRO A 62 -5.44 15.11 24.17
CA PRO A 62 -4.89 14.33 25.26
C PRO A 62 -5.66 14.74 26.51
N MET A 63 -6.53 13.85 27.00
CA MET A 63 -7.19 14.03 28.28
C MET A 63 -6.08 14.36 29.26
N PRO A 64 -6.10 15.53 29.91
CA PRO A 64 -5.12 15.82 30.93
C PRO A 64 -5.26 14.68 31.91
N VAL A 65 -4.18 13.89 32.05
CA VAL A 65 -4.04 13.00 33.18
C VAL A 65 -4.05 13.95 34.36
N THR A 66 -5.25 14.21 34.90
CA THR A 66 -5.42 14.83 36.20
C THR A 66 -4.71 13.86 37.10
N LEU A 67 -3.48 14.23 37.44
CA LEU A 67 -2.67 13.62 38.46
C LEU A 67 -3.57 13.67 39.68
N ALA A 68 -4.32 12.58 39.89
CA ALA A 68 -5.23 12.42 41.00
C ALA A 68 -4.36 12.65 42.21
N GLU A 69 -4.57 13.83 42.77
CA GLU A 69 -3.88 14.42 43.89
C GLU A 69 -3.85 13.33 44.95
N ARG A 70 -2.72 12.62 45.06
CA ARG A 70 -2.52 11.70 46.17
C ARG A 70 -2.53 12.61 47.38
N PRO A 71 -3.54 12.51 48.28
CA PRO A 71 -3.54 13.33 49.46
C PRO A 71 -2.23 13.05 50.17
N ALA A 72 -1.44 14.11 50.36
CA ALA A 72 -0.29 14.10 51.22
C ALA A 72 -0.77 13.59 52.57
N VAL A 73 -0.39 12.35 52.93
CA VAL A 73 -0.44 11.88 54.31
C VAL A 73 0.59 12.72 55.06
N GLY A 74 0.15 13.91 55.43
CA GLY A 74 0.79 14.77 56.39
C GLY A 74 0.50 14.23 57.78
N SER A 75 1.60 13.96 58.48
CA SER A 75 1.77 14.36 59.87
C SER A 75 0.91 13.67 60.93
N GLY A 76 1.57 12.78 61.67
CA GLY A 76 1.72 12.95 63.12
C GLY A 76 0.51 12.67 64.00
N ALA A 77 0.56 11.56 64.73
CA ALA A 77 0.16 11.51 66.13
C ALA A 77 0.49 10.14 66.75
N ARG A 78 1.38 10.21 67.75
CA ARG A 78 1.55 9.29 68.90
C ARG A 78 2.43 8.06 68.71
#